data_AF-K3X2D3-F1
#
_entry.id   AF-K3X2D3-F1
#
_cell.length_a   1.000
_cell.length_b   1.000
_cell.length_c   1.000
_cell.angle_alpha   90.00
_cell.angle_beta   90.00
_cell.angle_gamma   90.00
#
_symmetry.space_group_name_H-M   'P 1'
#
loop_
_entity.id
_entity.type
_entity.pdbx_description
1 polymer ?
#
loop_
_entity_poly.entity_id
_entity_poly.type
_entity_poly.pdbx_seq_one_letter_code
_entity_poly.pdbx_strand_id
1 'polypeptide(L)'
;MNELRVESVLSGFQFIWQSPETLKQFVDAANNLSPESKDTKPPSWISQPRGSITEVTFVNDLLKYLAELGGGFYEDTKLIMPNTSTQAYNICRRLGHIEMDPFMQACVAELPDDAHFASVMRLFEDPGINACPVYFVAPPPPFRQLFF
;
A
#
# COMPACT_ATOMS: atom_id res chain seq x y z
N MET A 1 -25.62 8.76 34.53
CA MET A 1 -25.59 8.44 33.10
C MET A 1 -24.23 8.89 32.60
N ASN A 2 -23.27 7.97 32.51
CA ASN A 2 -21.98 8.26 31.89
C ASN A 2 -22.21 8.24 30.38
N GLU A 3 -22.09 9.40 29.74
CA GLU A 3 -21.93 9.47 28.30
C GLU A 3 -20.67 8.65 27.97
N LEU A 4 -20.86 7.50 27.34
CA LEU A 4 -19.81 6.83 26.58
C LEU A 4 -19.44 7.78 25.44
N ARG A 5 -18.55 8.74 25.71
CA ARG A 5 -17.68 9.26 24.66
C ARG A 5 -16.92 8.05 24.17
N VAL A 6 -17.38 7.48 23.07
CA VAL A 6 -16.51 6.70 22.20
C VAL A 6 -15.46 7.72 21.77
N GLU A 7 -14.38 7.82 22.53
CA GLU A 7 -13.21 8.57 22.10
C GLU A 7 -12.86 7.99 20.73
N SER A 8 -12.98 8.83 19.71
CA SER A 8 -12.63 8.48 18.35
C SER A 8 -11.14 8.19 18.36
N VAL A 9 -10.73 6.95 18.62
CA VAL A 9 -9.32 6.57 18.59
C VAL A 9 -8.86 6.79 17.15
N LEU A 10 -8.19 7.92 16.91
CA LEU A 10 -7.61 8.19 15.61
C LEU A 10 -6.41 7.26 15.45
N SER A 11 -6.29 6.73 14.24
CA SER A 11 -5.19 5.85 13.86
C SER A 11 -4.48 6.38 12.62
N GLY A 12 -3.31 5.84 12.32
CA GLY A 12 -2.59 6.15 11.10
C GLY A 12 -1.99 4.90 10.49
N PHE A 13 -1.52 5.00 9.25
CA PHE A 13 -0.72 3.97 8.60
C PHE A 13 0.64 4.54 8.27
N GLN A 14 1.68 3.82 8.65
CA GLN A 14 3.06 4.08 8.27
C GLN A 14 3.55 3.00 7.33
N PHE A 15 4.08 3.41 6.18
CA PHE A 15 4.70 2.53 5.20
C PHE A 15 6.21 2.53 5.38
N ILE A 16 6.75 1.38 5.76
CA ILE A 16 8.18 1.09 5.83
C ILE A 16 8.52 0.37 4.52
N TRP A 17 8.90 1.15 3.52
CA TRP A 17 9.31 0.63 2.22
C TRP A 17 10.51 -0.30 2.34
N GLN A 18 10.51 -1.36 1.52
CA GLN A 18 11.67 -2.21 1.33
C GLN A 18 12.86 -1.44 0.75
N SER A 19 13.99 -2.14 0.58
CA SER A 19 15.20 -1.52 0.08
C SER A 19 14.98 -0.79 -1.26
N PRO A 20 15.70 0.32 -1.52
CA PRO A 20 15.62 1.03 -2.80
C PRO A 20 15.81 0.11 -4.01
N GLU A 21 16.64 -0.93 -3.88
CA GLU A 21 16.87 -1.93 -4.92
C GLU A 21 15.62 -2.74 -5.23
N THR A 22 14.84 -3.13 -4.21
CA THR A 22 13.59 -3.88 -4.38
C THR A 22 12.53 -3.03 -5.09
N LEU A 23 12.38 -1.76 -4.68
CA LEU A 23 11.50 -0.81 -5.36
C LEU A 23 11.91 -0.59 -6.81
N LYS A 24 13.22 -0.47 -7.06
CA LYS A 24 13.75 -0.34 -8.41
C LYS A 24 13.43 -1.56 -9.28
N GLN A 25 13.65 -2.77 -8.76
CA GLN A 25 13.33 -4.01 -9.49
C GLN A 25 11.85 -4.09 -9.84
N PHE A 26 10.97 -3.69 -8.93
CA PHE A 26 9.54 -3.63 -9.22
C PHE A 26 9.21 -2.64 -10.34
N VAL A 27 9.77 -1.44 -10.28
CA VAL A 27 9.53 -0.42 -11.31
C VAL A 27 10.10 -0.86 -12.66
N ASP A 28 11.26 -1.52 -12.67
CA ASP A 28 11.82 -2.11 -13.87
C ASP A 28 10.89 -3.21 -14.42
N ALA A 29 10.34 -4.08 -13.58
CA ALA A 29 9.35 -5.07 -14.01
C ALA A 29 8.10 -4.39 -14.60
N ALA A 30 7.52 -3.42 -13.88
CA ALA A 30 6.34 -2.66 -14.29
C ALA A 30 6.51 -1.96 -15.66
N ASN A 31 7.70 -1.42 -15.92
CA ASN A 31 8.02 -0.77 -17.18
C ASN A 31 8.26 -1.76 -18.33
N ASN A 32 8.71 -2.99 -18.03
CA ASN A 32 9.05 -4.01 -19.03
C ASN A 32 7.96 -5.06 -19.28
N LEU A 33 6.85 -5.03 -18.54
CA LEU A 33 5.72 -5.94 -18.77
C LEU A 33 5.20 -5.83 -20.21
N SER A 34 5.01 -6.98 -20.86
CA SER A 34 4.55 -7.06 -22.25
C SER A 34 3.23 -6.30 -22.47
N PRO A 35 3.14 -5.41 -23.48
CA PRO A 35 1.90 -4.69 -23.82
C PRO A 35 0.73 -5.60 -24.22
N GLU A 36 1.02 -6.83 -24.63
CA GLU A 36 0.02 -7.70 -25.29
C GLU A 36 -0.90 -8.44 -24.31
N SER A 37 -0.54 -8.52 -23.03
CA SER A 37 -1.43 -9.07 -22.01
C SER A 37 -2.40 -8.00 -21.50
N LYS A 38 -3.69 -8.11 -21.86
CA LYS A 38 -4.75 -7.21 -21.38
C LYS A 38 -4.83 -7.15 -19.85
N ASP A 39 -4.45 -8.22 -19.18
CA ASP A 39 -4.47 -8.36 -17.73
C ASP A 39 -3.25 -7.69 -17.06
N THR A 40 -2.40 -6.99 -17.81
CA THR A 40 -1.24 -6.25 -17.27
C THR A 40 -1.36 -4.75 -17.44
N LYS A 41 -2.52 -4.21 -17.81
CA LYS A 41 -2.65 -2.76 -17.95
C LYS A 41 -2.36 -2.08 -16.59
N PRO A 42 -1.53 -1.03 -16.53
CA PRO A 42 -1.31 -0.31 -15.29
C PRO A 42 -2.66 0.18 -14.74
N PRO A 43 -2.93 -0.01 -13.43
CA PRO A 43 -4.13 0.50 -12.79
C PRO A 43 -4.28 2.01 -13.00
N SER A 44 -5.52 2.50 -13.01
CA SER A 44 -5.82 3.91 -13.29
C SER A 44 -5.25 4.89 -12.26
N TRP A 45 -4.84 4.40 -11.09
CA TRP A 45 -4.22 5.22 -10.05
C TRP A 45 -2.72 5.45 -10.30
N ILE A 46 -2.08 4.68 -11.19
CA ILE A 46 -0.71 4.94 -11.63
C ILE A 46 -0.75 6.05 -12.67
N SER A 47 -0.07 7.16 -12.37
CA SER A 47 -0.10 8.37 -13.20
C SER A 47 0.79 8.29 -14.44
N GLN A 48 1.89 7.54 -14.35
CA GLN A 48 2.86 7.41 -15.43
C GLN A 48 2.55 6.22 -16.34
N PRO A 49 2.70 6.37 -17.67
CA PRO A 49 2.63 5.23 -18.57
C PRO A 49 3.81 4.27 -18.35
N ARG A 50 3.66 3.03 -18.78
CA ARG A 50 4.78 2.07 -18.82
C ARG A 50 5.97 2.66 -19.59
N GLY A 51 7.17 2.38 -19.13
CA GLY A 51 8.42 2.95 -19.63
C GLY A 51 8.82 4.26 -18.95
N SER A 52 7.90 4.90 -18.20
CA SER A 52 8.14 6.17 -17.52
C SER A 52 7.83 6.12 -16.03
N ILE A 53 7.47 4.96 -15.48
CA ILE A 53 7.27 4.80 -14.04
C ILE A 53 8.64 4.90 -13.36
N THR A 54 8.73 5.71 -12.31
CA THR A 54 9.88 5.77 -11.39
C THR A 54 9.45 5.32 -10.00
N GLU A 55 10.42 4.98 -9.14
CA GLU A 55 10.19 4.59 -7.74
C GLU A 55 9.44 5.69 -6.99
N VAL A 56 9.88 6.95 -7.18
CA VAL A 56 9.27 8.12 -6.56
C VAL A 56 7.84 8.32 -7.04
N THR A 57 7.58 8.23 -8.35
CA THR A 57 6.21 8.40 -8.87
C THR A 57 5.29 7.27 -8.41
N PHE A 58 5.78 6.03 -8.39
CA PHE A 58 4.99 4.87 -7.98
C PHE A 58 4.56 4.96 -6.51
N VAL A 59 5.52 5.24 -5.61
CA VAL A 59 5.25 5.40 -4.18
C VAL A 59 4.26 6.55 -3.95
N ASN A 60 4.47 7.69 -4.62
CA ASN A 60 3.57 8.84 -4.50
C ASN A 60 2.15 8.53 -4.99
N ASP A 61 2.02 7.85 -6.13
CA ASP A 61 0.72 7.49 -6.70
C ASP A 61 -0.04 6.51 -5.80
N LEU A 62 0.65 5.50 -5.27
CA LEU A 62 0.10 4.54 -4.32
C LEU A 62 -0.43 5.24 -3.06
N LEU A 63 0.36 6.14 -2.48
CA LEU A 63 -0.04 6.85 -1.25
C LEU A 63 -1.16 7.84 -1.49
N LYS A 64 -1.15 8.57 -2.61
CA LYS A 64 -2.28 9.43 -3.00
C LYS A 64 -3.56 8.62 -3.15
N TYR A 65 -3.47 7.48 -3.82
CA TYR A 65 -4.60 6.58 -4.05
C TYR A 65 -5.20 6.02 -2.74
N LEU A 66 -4.35 5.75 -1.75
CA LEU A 66 -4.79 5.34 -0.43
C LEU A 66 -5.31 6.52 0.41
N ALA A 67 -4.72 7.71 0.26
CA ALA A 67 -5.14 8.91 0.96
C ALA A 67 -6.55 9.37 0.57
N GLU A 68 -7.03 9.06 -0.64
CA GLU A 68 -8.44 9.24 -1.04
C GLU A 68 -9.44 8.52 -0.11
N LEU A 69 -9.01 7.45 0.53
CA LEU A 69 -9.80 6.67 1.50
C LEU A 69 -9.50 7.04 2.95
N GLY A 70 -8.44 7.81 3.18
CA GLY A 70 -7.94 8.20 4.50
C GLY A 70 -8.45 9.58 4.93
N GLY A 71 -7.89 10.07 6.04
CA GLY A 71 -8.09 11.44 6.52
C GLY A 71 -7.02 12.42 6.04
N GLY A 72 -6.22 12.04 5.03
CA GLY A 72 -5.16 12.86 4.46
C GLY A 72 -3.82 12.14 4.34
N PHE A 73 -2.87 12.82 3.70
CA PHE A 73 -1.49 12.38 3.49
C PHE A 73 -0.56 13.33 4.25
N TYR A 74 0.30 12.78 5.09
CA TYR A 74 1.25 13.55 5.90
C TYR A 74 2.65 12.94 5.74
N GLU A 75 3.66 13.81 5.69
CA GLU A 75 5.09 13.47 5.76
C GLU A 75 5.65 12.58 4.62
N ASP A 76 6.60 13.17 3.86
CA ASP A 76 7.61 12.54 2.99
C ASP A 76 7.37 11.09 2.54
N THR A 77 6.18 10.83 1.97
CA THR A 77 5.79 9.56 1.34
C THR A 77 5.62 8.35 2.27
N LYS A 78 5.23 8.55 3.54
CA LYS A 78 5.12 7.40 4.46
C LYS A 78 3.89 7.34 5.34
N LEU A 79 3.18 8.45 5.60
CA LEU A 79 2.05 8.43 6.54
C LEU A 79 0.69 8.77 5.90
N ILE A 80 -0.32 7.99 6.30
CA ILE A 80 -1.73 8.27 6.02
C ILE A 80 -2.43 8.37 7.37
N MET A 81 -2.72 9.59 7.82
CA MET A 81 -3.27 9.86 9.15
C MET A 81 -3.85 11.28 9.23
N PRO A 82 -4.66 11.64 10.25
CA PRO A 82 -5.38 10.73 11.14
C PRO A 82 -6.50 9.99 10.39
N ASN A 83 -6.86 8.81 10.85
CA ASN A 83 -7.91 7.97 10.24
C ASN A 83 -8.89 7.51 11.33
N THR A 84 -10.17 7.72 11.05
CA THR A 84 -11.26 7.04 11.78
C THR A 84 -11.20 5.53 11.54
N SER A 85 -11.87 4.74 12.38
CA SER A 85 -11.98 3.29 12.20
C SER A 85 -12.49 2.90 10.80
N THR A 86 -13.45 3.65 10.25
CA THR A 86 -13.99 3.41 8.90
C THR A 86 -12.95 3.70 7.81
N GLN A 87 -12.22 4.80 7.91
CA GLN A 87 -11.14 5.12 6.97
C GLN A 87 -10.02 4.08 7.02
N ALA A 88 -9.63 3.66 8.23
CA ALA A 88 -8.62 2.62 8.41
C ALA A 88 -9.05 1.28 7.79
N TYR A 89 -10.31 0.87 7.98
CA TYR A 89 -10.87 -0.31 7.33
C TYR A 89 -10.83 -0.20 5.80
N ASN A 90 -11.19 0.96 5.24
CA ASN A 90 -11.17 1.17 3.80
C ASN A 90 -9.75 1.12 3.21
N ILE A 91 -8.76 1.67 3.92
CA ILE A 91 -7.35 1.57 3.55
C ILE A 91 -6.91 0.11 3.52
N CYS A 92 -7.18 -0.67 4.57
CA CYS A 92 -6.83 -2.10 4.59
C CYS A 92 -7.47 -2.89 3.45
N ARG A 93 -8.75 -2.63 3.15
CA ARG A 93 -9.42 -3.26 2.00
C ARG A 93 -8.77 -2.90 0.68
N ARG A 94 -8.37 -1.64 0.52
CA ARG A 94 -7.74 -1.17 -0.71
C ARG A 94 -6.36 -1.77 -0.91
N LEU A 95 -5.57 -1.91 0.16
CA LEU A 95 -4.30 -2.62 0.12
C LEU A 95 -4.52 -4.06 -0.36
N GLY A 96 -5.48 -4.79 0.18
CA GLY A 96 -5.82 -6.14 -0.30
C GLY A 96 -6.24 -6.18 -1.78
N HIS A 97 -6.96 -5.16 -2.27
CA HIS A 97 -7.28 -5.08 -3.71
C HIS A 97 -6.04 -4.82 -4.57
N ILE A 98 -5.09 -4.00 -4.11
CA ILE A 98 -3.81 -3.76 -4.79
C ILE A 98 -2.98 -5.05 -4.82
N GLU A 99 -2.98 -5.82 -3.74
CA GLU A 99 -2.29 -7.11 -3.70
C GLU A 99 -2.84 -8.06 -4.76
N MET A 100 -4.15 -8.14 -4.95
CA MET A 100 -4.74 -9.04 -5.93
C MET A 100 -4.79 -8.47 -7.35
N ASP A 101 -4.27 -7.26 -7.58
CA ASP A 101 -4.31 -6.62 -8.88
C ASP A 101 -3.42 -7.38 -9.88
N PRO A 102 -3.95 -7.78 -11.06
CA PRO A 102 -3.19 -8.56 -12.04
C PRO A 102 -1.90 -7.91 -12.53
N PHE A 103 -1.85 -6.57 -12.64
CA PHE A 103 -0.63 -5.87 -13.00
C PHE A 103 0.39 -5.92 -11.87
N MET A 104 -0.05 -5.70 -10.63
CA MET A 104 0.83 -5.78 -9.46
C MET A 104 1.41 -7.19 -9.28
N GLN A 105 0.59 -8.21 -9.52
CA GLN A 105 1.00 -9.61 -9.45
C GLN A 105 1.93 -10.03 -10.60
N ALA A 106 1.70 -9.50 -11.80
CA ALA A 106 2.62 -9.70 -12.92
C ALA A 106 3.98 -9.04 -12.64
N CYS A 107 4.00 -7.87 -12.00
CA CYS A 107 5.24 -7.22 -11.61
C CYS A 107 5.97 -8.04 -10.55
N VAL A 108 5.30 -8.44 -9.47
CA VAL A 108 5.94 -9.17 -8.36
C VAL A 108 6.45 -10.55 -8.76
N ALA A 109 5.84 -11.19 -9.76
CA ALA A 109 6.30 -12.47 -10.29
C ALA A 109 7.73 -12.41 -10.87
N GLU A 110 8.21 -11.23 -11.26
CA GLU A 110 9.58 -11.01 -11.75
C GLU A 110 10.60 -10.74 -10.63
N LEU A 111 10.15 -10.63 -9.36
CA LEU A 111 11.01 -10.40 -8.20
C LEU A 111 11.32 -11.70 -7.45
N PRO A 112 12.39 -11.75 -6.63
CA PRO A 112 12.68 -12.89 -5.73
C PRO A 112 11.48 -13.26 -4.86
N ASP A 113 11.26 -14.54 -4.54
CA ASP A 113 10.04 -15.05 -3.89
C ASP A 113 9.68 -14.37 -2.57
N ASP A 114 10.66 -13.87 -1.82
CA ASP A 114 10.52 -13.18 -0.54
C ASP A 114 10.33 -11.65 -0.66
N ALA A 115 10.39 -11.11 -1.88
CA ALA A 115 10.21 -9.69 -2.14
C ALA A 115 8.78 -9.23 -1.86
N HIS A 116 8.68 -8.03 -1.28
CA HIS A 116 7.45 -7.31 -0.98
C HIS A 116 7.72 -5.79 -1.05
N PHE A 117 6.68 -4.95 -1.02
CA PHE A 117 6.88 -3.50 -1.17
C PHE A 117 7.13 -2.78 0.14
N ALA A 118 6.32 -3.09 1.14
CA ALA A 118 6.40 -2.38 2.40
C ALA A 118 5.87 -3.23 3.54
N SER A 119 6.43 -3.00 4.73
CA SER A 119 5.74 -3.30 5.97
C SER A 119 4.86 -2.10 6.35
N VAL A 120 3.63 -2.36 6.76
CA VAL A 120 2.61 -1.38 7.09
C VAL A 120 2.33 -1.45 8.58
N MET A 121 2.64 -0.36 9.27
CA MET A 121 2.39 -0.23 10.70
C MET A 121 1.14 0.60 10.92
N ARG A 122 0.26 0.16 11.82
CA ARG A 122 -0.85 0.96 12.31
C ARG A 122 -0.43 1.74 13.54
N LEU A 123 -0.53 3.06 13.44
CA LEU A 123 -0.31 4.00 14.53
C LEU A 123 -1.61 4.22 15.29
N PHE A 124 -1.54 4.41 16.60
CA PHE A 124 -2.68 4.76 17.45
C PHE A 124 -2.36 6.04 18.20
N GLU A 125 -3.38 6.87 18.44
CA GLU A 125 -3.23 8.09 19.23
C GLU A 125 -3.02 7.81 20.74
N ASP A 126 -3.40 6.61 21.20
CA ASP A 126 -3.26 6.22 22.61
C ASP A 126 -1.77 6.11 23.01
N PRO A 127 -1.28 6.91 23.98
CA PRO A 127 0.11 6.89 24.44
C PRO A 127 0.53 5.54 25.06
N GLY A 128 -0.40 4.64 25.38
CA GLY A 128 -0.12 3.27 25.84
C GLY A 128 0.03 2.23 24.73
N ILE A 129 -0.34 2.57 23.48
CA ILE A 129 -0.31 1.65 22.34
C ILE A 129 0.73 2.12 21.31
N ASN A 130 1.88 1.44 21.27
CA ASN A 130 2.87 1.64 20.22
C ASN A 130 2.34 1.19 18.86
N ALA A 131 2.99 1.62 17.77
CA ALA A 131 2.71 1.16 16.42
C ALA A 131 2.66 -0.38 16.34
N CYS A 132 1.59 -0.93 15.78
CA CYS A 132 1.41 -2.37 15.62
C CYS A 132 1.49 -2.76 14.14
N PRO A 133 2.16 -3.87 13.78
CA PRO A 133 2.07 -4.40 12.42
C PRO A 133 0.62 -4.62 12.01
N VAL A 134 0.28 -4.25 10.78
CA VAL A 134 -1.01 -4.61 10.21
C VAL A 134 -0.90 -6.03 9.68
N TYR A 135 -1.34 -7.02 10.47
CA TYR A 135 -1.40 -8.40 10.01
C TYR A 135 -2.46 -8.55 8.91
N PHE A 136 -2.06 -8.36 7.67
CA PHE A 136 -2.88 -8.72 6.52
C PHE A 136 -3.00 -10.24 6.45
N VAL A 137 -4.21 -10.72 6.12
CA VAL A 137 -4.38 -12.12 5.72
C VAL A 137 -3.68 -12.27 4.38
N ALA A 138 -2.65 -13.12 4.31
CA ALA A 138 -1.93 -13.37 3.07
C ALA A 138 -2.92 -13.76 1.96
N PRO A 139 -2.73 -13.24 0.73
CA PRO A 139 -3.63 -13.57 -0.36
C PRO A 139 -3.53 -15.06 -0.70
N PRO A 140 -4.62 -15.69 -1.22
CA PRO A 140 -4.59 -17.10 -1.55
C PRO A 140 -3.60 -17.38 -2.69
N PRO A 141 -2.92 -18.53 -2.72
CA PRO A 141 -2.11 -18.93 -3.86
C PRO A 141 -2.91 -18.85 -5.18
N PRO A 142 -2.31 -18.40 -6.30
CA PRO A 142 -0.89 -18.14 -6.50
C PRO A 142 -0.45 -16.69 -6.16
N PHE A 143 -1.30 -15.87 -5.56
CA PHE A 143 -0.99 -14.46 -5.31
C PHE A 143 0.09 -14.31 -4.24
N ARG A 144 1.03 -13.39 -4.48
CA ARG A 144 2.09 -13.04 -3.54
C ARG A 144 1.69 -11.84 -2.68
N GLN A 145 2.05 -11.87 -1.40
CA GLN A 145 1.82 -10.77 -0.46
C GLN A 145 2.75 -9.59 -0.79
N LEU A 146 2.20 -8.38 -0.88
CA LEU A 146 2.96 -7.16 -1.22
C LEU A 146 3.13 -6.25 -0.01
N PHE A 147 2.23 -6.36 0.98
CA PHE A 147 2.23 -5.54 2.20
C PHE A 147 2.25 -6.43 3.45
N PHE A 148 3.16 -6.16 4.38
CA PHE A 148 3.41 -6.94 5.59
C PHE A 148 3.03 -6.21 6.88
#